data_AF-A0A3B9MVN1-F1
#
_entry.id   AF-A0A3B9MVN1-F1
#
_cell.length_a   1.000
_cell.length_b   1.000
_cell.length_c   1.000
_cell.angle_alpha   90.00
_cell.angle_beta   90.00
_cell.angle_gamma   90.00
#
_symmetry.space_group_name_H-M   'P 1'
#
loop_
_entity.id
_entity.type
_entity.pdbx_description
1 polymer ?
#
loop_
_entity_poly.entity_id
_entity_poly.type
_entity_poly.pdbx_seq_one_letter_code
_entity_poly.pdbx_strand_id
1 'polypeptide(L)'
;MTVFEIRDSYLTDKIVGFLFYHKRKRRFSAELPYGLDEWDAPAMFMRAAREGNYSIGFDLSMKFVRQRIVPAERQNIGMILKNAGLKYYDEYRLLCLSEGRCAQDELHLVKTELSELPPDISERLNKKVRDVVPMEGYSLMVFYKDGLSQTVDVKEILESDH
;
A
#
# COMPACT_ATOMS: atom_id res chain seq x y z
N MET A 1 -11.42 3.77 -5.87
CA MET A 1 -10.10 3.75 -5.20
C MET A 1 -9.63 5.20 -5.10
N THR A 2 -8.75 5.54 -4.16
CA THR A 2 -8.01 6.81 -4.20
C THR A 2 -6.53 6.48 -4.33
N VAL A 3 -5.78 7.27 -5.09
CA VAL A 3 -4.34 7.05 -5.32
C VAL A 3 -3.57 8.28 -4.87
N PHE A 4 -2.41 8.03 -4.27
CA PHE A 4 -1.44 9.05 -3.92
C PHE A 4 -0.07 8.62 -4.43
N GLU A 5 0.69 9.55 -4.95
CA GLU A 5 2.14 9.43 -5.07
C GLU A 5 2.76 9.64 -3.69
N ILE A 6 3.75 8.82 -3.36
CA ILE A 6 4.64 9.02 -2.23
C ILE A 6 5.88 9.73 -2.80
N ARG A 7 6.12 10.95 -2.34
CA ARG A 7 7.25 11.79 -2.75
C ARG A 7 8.11 12.10 -1.54
N ASP A 8 9.41 12.30 -1.77
CA ASP A 8 10.35 12.79 -0.77
C ASP A 8 10.77 14.22 -1.10
N SER A 9 10.73 15.11 -0.11
CA SER A 9 11.08 16.52 -0.33
C SER A 9 12.57 16.73 -0.63
N TYR A 10 13.44 15.76 -0.31
CA TYR A 10 14.86 15.76 -0.65
C TYR A 10 15.16 15.18 -2.04
N LEU A 11 14.27 14.35 -2.58
CA LEU A 11 14.45 13.70 -3.88
C LEU A 11 13.62 14.43 -4.94
N THR A 12 14.19 15.49 -5.50
CA THR A 12 13.53 16.31 -6.53
C THR A 12 13.02 15.45 -7.69
N ASP A 13 11.73 15.59 -8.01
CA ASP A 13 11.02 14.91 -9.10
C ASP A 13 11.02 13.37 -9.04
N LYS A 14 11.39 12.77 -7.91
CA LYS A 14 11.36 11.32 -7.73
C LYS A 14 10.12 10.86 -6.96
N ILE A 15 9.33 10.01 -7.61
CA ILE A 15 8.25 9.27 -6.95
C ILE A 15 8.88 8.03 -6.33
N VAL A 16 8.77 7.87 -5.00
CA VAL A 16 9.32 6.73 -4.26
C VAL A 16 8.27 5.65 -4.01
N GLY A 17 7.03 5.86 -4.44
CA GLY A 17 5.96 4.88 -4.38
C GLY A 17 4.60 5.45 -4.70
N PHE A 18 3.60 4.56 -4.71
CA PHE A 18 2.20 4.90 -4.87
C PHE A 18 1.41 4.23 -3.75
N LEU A 19 0.58 5.00 -3.05
CA LEU A 19 -0.31 4.51 -2.00
C LEU A 19 -1.76 4.47 -2.51
N PHE A 20 -2.39 3.31 -2.39
CA PHE A 20 -3.75 3.05 -2.86
C PHE A 20 -4.70 2.86 -1.68
N TYR A 21 -5.73 3.69 -1.59
CA TYR A 21 -6.81 3.53 -0.62
C TYR A 21 -8.03 2.83 -1.22
N HIS A 22 -8.33 1.64 -0.67
CA HIS A 22 -9.45 0.78 -1.05
C HIS A 22 -10.69 1.11 -0.24
N LYS A 23 -11.42 2.17 -0.62
CA LYS A 23 -12.60 2.73 0.10
C LYS A 23 -13.54 1.67 0.70
N ARG A 24 -13.97 0.67 -0.09
CA ARG A 24 -14.91 -0.39 0.37
C ARG A 24 -14.36 -1.22 1.52
N LYS A 25 -13.06 -1.56 1.48
CA LYS A 25 -12.41 -2.40 2.50
C LYS A 25 -11.73 -1.57 3.60
N ARG A 26 -11.64 -0.25 3.44
CA ARG A 26 -10.88 0.68 4.30
C ARG A 26 -9.43 0.20 4.54
N ARG A 27 -8.78 -0.32 3.50
CA ARG A 27 -7.37 -0.79 3.53
C ARG A 27 -6.50 -0.01 2.56
N PHE A 28 -5.20 -0.03 2.82
CA PHE A 28 -4.18 0.57 1.98
C PHE A 28 -3.30 -0.51 1.37
N SER A 29 -2.93 -0.39 0.10
CA SER A 29 -1.80 -1.13 -0.48
C SER A 29 -0.81 -0.11 -1.06
N ALA A 30 0.44 -0.50 -1.28
CA ALA A 30 1.40 0.35 -1.96
C ALA A 30 2.08 -0.37 -3.12
N GLU A 31 2.57 0.39 -4.09
CA GLU A 31 3.42 -0.08 -5.17
C GLU A 31 4.67 0.80 -5.22
N LEU A 32 5.84 0.21 -5.35
CA LEU A 32 7.11 0.92 -5.52
C LEU A 32 7.52 0.88 -6.99
N PRO A 33 8.22 1.90 -7.52
CA PRO A 33 8.82 1.79 -8.85
C PRO A 33 9.80 0.61 -8.91
N TYR A 34 9.90 -0.04 -10.08
CA TYR A 34 10.93 -1.04 -10.30
C TYR A 34 12.33 -0.44 -10.14
N GLY A 35 13.23 -1.20 -9.52
CA GLY A 35 14.62 -0.76 -9.30
C GLY A 35 14.75 0.41 -8.33
N LEU A 36 13.70 0.74 -7.55
CA LEU A 36 13.81 1.70 -6.47
C LEU A 36 14.91 1.25 -5.50
N ASP A 37 15.90 2.11 -5.30
CA ASP A 37 16.97 1.89 -4.35
C ASP A 37 16.42 1.77 -2.93
N GLU A 38 16.98 0.87 -2.13
CA GLU A 38 16.48 0.60 -0.77
C GLU A 38 16.61 1.81 0.17
N TRP A 39 17.58 2.71 -0.09
CA TRP A 39 17.84 3.92 0.69
C TRP A 39 16.91 5.07 0.31
N ASP A 40 16.36 5.05 -0.90
CA ASP A 40 15.33 6.00 -1.36
C ASP A 40 13.91 5.53 -1.01
N ALA A 41 13.74 4.25 -0.67
CA ALA A 41 12.45 3.71 -0.27
C ALA A 41 12.04 4.23 1.12
N PRO A 42 10.74 4.44 1.38
CA PRO A 42 10.29 4.67 2.74
C PRO A 42 10.80 3.57 3.68
N ALA A 43 11.27 3.93 4.88
CA ALA A 43 11.94 2.98 5.78
C ALA A 43 11.12 1.69 6.03
N MET A 44 9.79 1.80 6.07
CA MET A 44 8.87 0.67 6.18
C MET A 44 8.91 -0.33 5.02
N PHE A 45 9.35 0.12 3.86
CA PHE A 45 9.39 -0.63 2.61
C PHE A 45 10.83 -0.93 2.15
N MET A 46 11.86 -0.41 2.82
CA MET A 46 13.28 -0.65 2.52
C MET A 46 13.59 -2.14 2.30
N ARG A 47 13.16 -3.00 3.23
CA ARG A 47 13.37 -4.45 3.11
C ARG A 47 12.70 -5.02 1.84
N ALA A 48 11.49 -4.56 1.53
CA ALA A 48 10.78 -5.02 0.35
C ALA A 48 11.49 -4.56 -0.94
N ALA A 49 11.96 -3.31 -0.99
CA ALA A 49 12.75 -2.80 -2.10
C ALA A 49 14.05 -3.60 -2.31
N ARG A 50 14.79 -3.87 -1.22
CA ARG A 50 16.01 -4.71 -1.24
C ARG A 50 15.77 -6.11 -1.78
N GLU A 51 14.65 -6.72 -1.43
CA GLU A 51 14.28 -8.08 -1.86
C GLU A 51 13.63 -8.10 -3.26
N GLY A 52 13.48 -6.95 -3.93
CA GLY A 52 12.80 -6.86 -5.23
C GLY A 52 11.28 -6.99 -5.15
N ASN A 53 10.71 -6.85 -3.95
CA ASN A 53 9.28 -6.92 -3.68
C ASN A 53 8.63 -5.53 -3.81
N TYR A 54 8.22 -5.17 -5.02
CA TYR A 54 7.68 -3.84 -5.32
C TYR A 54 6.16 -3.69 -5.12
N SER A 55 5.43 -4.78 -4.84
CA SER A 55 4.01 -4.74 -4.49
C SER A 55 3.83 -4.97 -2.99
N ILE A 56 3.42 -3.92 -2.27
CA ILE A 56 3.32 -3.95 -0.82
C ILE A 56 1.91 -4.33 -0.38
N GLY A 57 1.83 -5.39 0.41
CA GLY A 57 0.59 -5.93 0.96
C GLY A 57 -0.10 -5.03 1.98
N PHE A 58 -1.37 -5.34 2.28
CA PHE A 58 -2.24 -4.44 3.06
C PHE A 58 -1.72 -4.12 4.46
N ASP A 59 -1.06 -5.07 5.12
CA ASP A 59 -0.67 -4.93 6.52
C ASP A 59 0.56 -4.03 6.66
N LEU A 60 1.55 -4.19 5.78
CA LEU A 60 2.74 -3.33 5.78
C LEU A 60 2.38 -1.90 5.34
N SER A 61 1.51 -1.75 4.33
CA SER A 61 1.00 -0.44 3.93
C SER A 61 0.18 0.24 5.04
N MET A 62 -0.63 -0.52 5.80
CA MET A 62 -1.35 0.04 6.95
C MET A 62 -0.39 0.50 8.05
N LYS A 63 0.69 -0.24 8.32
CA LYS A 63 1.73 0.18 9.28
C LYS A 63 2.40 1.49 8.82
N PHE A 64 2.73 1.62 7.54
CA PHE A 64 3.26 2.86 6.96
C PHE A 64 2.32 4.06 7.18
N VAL A 65 1.01 3.87 6.96
CA VAL A 65 0.00 4.92 7.22
C VAL A 65 -0.07 5.27 8.71
N ARG A 66 -0.07 4.26 9.60
CA ARG A 66 -0.19 4.47 11.05
C ARG A 66 0.99 5.21 11.66
N GLN A 67 2.18 5.13 11.07
CA GLN A 67 3.33 5.93 11.50
C GLN A 67 3.17 7.43 11.20
N ARG A 68 2.33 7.79 10.22
CA ARG A 68 2.14 9.17 9.75
C ARG A 68 0.97 9.90 10.38
N ILE A 69 0.15 9.20 11.15
CA ILE A 69 -1.03 9.75 11.79
C ILE A 69 -0.91 9.64 13.30
N VAL A 70 -1.66 10.49 14.00
CA VAL A 70 -1.74 10.45 15.46
C VAL A 70 -2.23 9.06 15.90
N PRO A 71 -1.52 8.33 16.79
CA PRO A 71 -1.95 7.01 17.24
C PRO A 71 -3.31 7.03 17.93
N ALA A 72 -4.12 6.00 17.68
CA ALA A 72 -5.44 5.85 18.29
C ALA A 72 -5.39 5.81 19.83
N GLU A 73 -4.31 5.27 20.40
CA GLU A 73 -4.14 5.08 21.85
C GLU A 73 -3.70 6.34 22.61
N ARG A 74 -3.61 7.50 21.94
CA ARG A 74 -3.29 8.77 22.60
C ARG A 74 -4.35 9.11 23.65
N GLN A 75 -3.92 9.44 24.86
CA GLN A 75 -4.81 9.77 25.99
C GLN A 75 -5.81 10.90 25.68
N ASN A 76 -5.45 11.82 24.78
CA ASN A 76 -6.27 12.95 24.34
C ASN A 76 -6.84 12.81 22.92
N ILE A 77 -6.92 11.59 22.37
CA ILE A 77 -7.33 11.35 20.97
C ILE A 77 -8.69 11.97 20.64
N GLY A 78 -9.67 11.89 21.55
CA GLY A 78 -11.01 12.46 21.31
C GLY A 78 -10.99 13.97 21.07
N MET A 79 -10.15 14.70 21.79
CA MET A 79 -9.97 16.14 21.61
C MET A 79 -9.26 16.45 20.29
N ILE A 80 -8.22 15.68 19.94
CA ILE A 80 -7.49 15.82 18.68
C ILE A 80 -8.44 15.61 17.49
N LEU A 81 -9.26 14.55 17.53
CA LEU A 81 -10.26 14.26 16.50
C LEU A 81 -11.28 15.38 16.38
N LYS A 82 -11.80 15.88 17.51
CA LYS A 82 -12.76 17.00 17.52
C LYS A 82 -12.17 18.26 16.89
N ASN A 83 -10.93 18.62 17.25
CA ASN A 83 -10.24 19.78 16.69
C ASN A 83 -9.98 19.62 15.18
N ALA A 84 -9.77 18.39 14.72
CA ALA A 84 -9.64 18.02 13.31
C ALA A 84 -11.00 17.86 12.57
N GLY A 85 -12.14 18.12 13.23
CA GLY A 85 -13.47 17.97 12.63
C GLY A 85 -13.92 16.52 12.42
N LEU A 86 -13.29 15.56 13.10
CA LEU A 86 -13.57 14.13 12.99
C LEU A 86 -14.41 13.63 14.17
N LYS A 87 -15.47 12.87 13.87
CA LYS A 87 -16.35 12.24 14.88
C LYS A 87 -15.78 10.94 15.43
N TYR A 88 -14.98 10.24 14.64
CA TYR A 88 -14.38 8.96 14.97
C TYR A 88 -13.00 8.87 14.32
N TYR A 89 -12.16 7.99 14.86
CA TYR A 89 -10.84 7.73 14.32
C TYR A 89 -10.94 7.13 12.91
N ASP A 90 -10.35 7.79 11.93
CA ASP A 90 -10.36 7.38 10.54
C ASP A 90 -8.97 7.60 9.94
N GLU A 91 -8.24 6.51 9.72
CA GLU A 91 -6.85 6.55 9.23
C GLU A 91 -6.73 7.32 7.91
N TYR A 92 -7.68 7.14 7.00
CA TYR A 92 -7.65 7.82 5.70
C TYR A 92 -7.84 9.33 5.86
N ARG A 93 -8.82 9.77 6.65
CA ARG A 93 -9.05 11.19 6.87
C ARG A 93 -7.88 11.85 7.60
N LEU A 94 -7.36 11.20 8.65
CA LEU A 94 -6.19 11.68 9.38
C LEU A 94 -4.97 11.81 8.47
N LEU A 95 -4.74 10.82 7.60
CA LEU A 95 -3.65 10.85 6.63
C LEU A 95 -3.82 11.99 5.62
N CYS A 96 -5.05 12.23 5.14
CA CYS A 96 -5.32 13.33 4.21
C CYS A 96 -5.13 14.70 4.86
N LEU A 97 -5.48 14.86 6.14
CA LEU A 97 -5.32 16.12 6.87
C LEU A 97 -3.86 16.53 7.04
N SER A 98 -2.94 15.57 7.11
CA SER A 98 -1.50 15.82 7.20
C SER A 98 -0.77 15.71 5.87
N GLU A 99 -1.49 15.43 4.76
CA GLU A 99 -0.87 15.08 3.47
C GLU A 99 0.16 13.95 3.60
N GLY A 100 -0.03 13.04 4.56
CA GLY A 100 0.92 11.98 4.89
C GLY A 100 2.26 12.42 5.47
N ARG A 101 2.42 13.72 5.78
CA ARG A 101 3.62 14.25 6.45
C ARG A 101 3.68 13.81 7.90
N CYS A 102 4.89 13.59 8.40
CA CYS A 102 5.14 13.29 9.80
C CYS A 102 6.50 13.83 10.25
N ALA A 103 6.80 13.76 11.54
CA ALA A 103 8.06 14.28 12.09
C ALA A 103 9.26 13.32 11.92
N GLN A 104 9.06 12.16 11.29
CA GLN A 104 10.09 11.11 11.17
C GLN A 104 10.88 11.18 9.86
N ASP A 105 10.25 11.71 8.80
CA ASP A 105 10.81 11.77 7.45
C ASP A 105 10.19 12.95 6.67
N GLU A 106 10.77 13.27 5.52
CA GLU A 106 10.30 14.34 4.63
C GLU A 106 9.35 13.83 3.52
N LEU A 107 8.75 12.65 3.75
CA LEU A 107 7.81 12.06 2.82
C LEU A 107 6.46 12.76 2.91
N HIS A 108 5.80 12.89 1.77
CA HIS A 108 4.46 13.45 1.66
C HIS A 108 3.67 12.77 0.53
N LEU A 109 2.36 12.92 0.60
CA LEU A 109 1.42 12.31 -0.32
C LEU A 109 0.82 13.35 -1.25
N VAL A 110 0.96 13.14 -2.55
CA VAL A 110 0.32 13.96 -3.59
C VAL A 110 -0.78 13.13 -4.23
N LYS A 111 -2.01 13.62 -4.21
CA LYS A 111 -3.13 12.91 -4.83
C LYS A 111 -2.93 12.89 -6.35
N THR A 112 -3.13 11.73 -6.96
CA THR A 112 -3.02 11.51 -8.42
C THR A 112 -4.20 10.67 -8.91
N GLU A 113 -4.35 10.58 -10.23
CA GLU A 113 -5.36 9.75 -10.90
C GLU A 113 -4.77 8.45 -11.45
N LEU A 114 -5.63 7.43 -11.61
CA LEU A 114 -5.20 6.12 -12.14
C LEU A 114 -4.61 6.21 -13.55
N SER A 115 -5.04 7.18 -14.35
CA SER A 115 -4.56 7.43 -15.71
C SER A 115 -3.15 8.03 -15.75
N GLU A 116 -2.66 8.57 -14.64
CA GLU A 116 -1.34 9.20 -14.53
C GLU A 116 -0.28 8.20 -14.02
N LEU A 117 -0.68 6.98 -13.70
CA LEU A 117 0.23 5.97 -13.20
C LEU A 117 1.22 5.52 -14.27
N PRO A 118 2.50 5.32 -13.91
CA PRO A 118 3.48 4.68 -14.77
C PRO A 118 2.98 3.32 -15.31
N PRO A 119 3.37 2.93 -16.54
CA PRO A 119 2.91 1.69 -17.15
C PRO A 119 3.17 0.45 -16.30
N ASP A 120 4.32 0.37 -15.63
CA ASP A 120 4.68 -0.78 -14.79
C ASP A 120 3.77 -0.92 -13.56
N ILE A 121 3.41 0.20 -12.93
CA ILE A 121 2.47 0.23 -11.80
C ILE A 121 1.08 -0.18 -12.28
N SER A 122 0.65 0.36 -13.42
CA SER A 122 -0.65 0.07 -14.03
C SER A 122 -0.79 -1.41 -14.39
N GLU A 123 0.23 -2.01 -15.00
CA GLU A 123 0.27 -3.43 -15.33
C GLU A 123 0.16 -4.31 -14.08
N ARG A 124 0.93 -4.02 -13.02
CA ARG A 124 0.86 -4.80 -11.78
C ARG A 124 -0.51 -4.71 -11.11
N LEU A 125 -1.17 -3.56 -11.15
CA LEU A 125 -2.53 -3.42 -10.63
C LEU A 125 -3.55 -4.26 -11.39
N ASN A 126 -3.39 -4.40 -12.70
CA ASN A 126 -4.24 -5.22 -13.57
C ASN A 126 -3.95 -6.72 -13.42
N LYS A 127 -2.72 -7.10 -13.03
CA LYS A 127 -2.36 -8.49 -12.70
C LYS A 127 -2.70 -8.89 -11.26
N LYS A 128 -3.39 -8.06 -10.47
CA LYS A 128 -3.82 -8.46 -9.12
C LYS A 128 -4.90 -9.54 -9.18
N VAL A 129 -4.83 -10.48 -8.23
CA VAL A 129 -5.83 -11.53 -8.04
C VAL A 129 -7.21 -10.90 -7.82
N ARG A 130 -8.16 -11.30 -8.65
CA ARG A 130 -9.58 -10.96 -8.58
C ARG A 130 -10.32 -11.99 -7.74
N ASP A 131 -10.11 -13.26 -8.02
CA ASP A 131 -10.78 -14.37 -7.36
C ASP A 131 -9.91 -15.63 -7.36
N VAL A 132 -10.18 -16.54 -6.43
CA VAL A 132 -9.49 -17.84 -6.32
C VAL A 132 -10.51 -18.91 -6.00
N VAL A 133 -10.52 -19.98 -6.80
CA VAL A 133 -11.37 -21.15 -6.57
C VAL A 133 -10.48 -22.33 -6.19
N PRO A 134 -10.70 -22.98 -5.04
CA PRO A 134 -9.98 -24.20 -4.68
C PRO A 134 -10.41 -25.35 -5.62
N MET A 135 -9.44 -26.17 -6.01
CA MET A 135 -9.64 -27.36 -6.81
C MET A 135 -9.15 -28.60 -6.07
N GLU A 136 -9.41 -29.78 -6.65
CA GLU A 136 -8.83 -31.03 -6.16
C GLU A 136 -7.30 -31.03 -6.27
N GLY A 137 -6.64 -31.86 -5.46
CA GLY A 137 -5.19 -32.08 -5.58
C GLY A 137 -4.33 -30.86 -5.24
N TYR A 138 -4.69 -30.07 -4.21
CA TYR A 138 -3.93 -28.89 -3.77
C TYR A 138 -3.70 -27.84 -4.86
N SER A 139 -4.61 -27.76 -5.83
CA SER A 139 -4.55 -26.77 -6.90
C SER A 139 -5.53 -25.63 -6.65
N LEU A 140 -5.17 -24.43 -7.11
CA LEU A 140 -5.99 -23.23 -7.07
C LEU A 140 -6.20 -22.72 -8.50
N MET A 141 -7.45 -22.44 -8.87
CA MET A 141 -7.74 -21.67 -10.08
C MET A 141 -7.77 -20.18 -9.71
N VAL A 142 -6.76 -19.45 -10.17
CA VAL A 142 -6.57 -18.02 -9.87
C VAL A 142 -7.08 -17.20 -11.05
N PHE A 143 -7.99 -16.27 -10.79
CA PHE A 143 -8.50 -15.31 -11.75
C PHE A 143 -7.88 -13.94 -11.50
N TYR A 144 -7.37 -13.31 -12.54
CA TYR A 144 -6.77 -11.98 -12.48
C TYR A 144 -7.75 -10.90 -12.94
N LYS A 145 -7.43 -9.64 -12.64
CA LYS A 145 -8.26 -8.50 -13.04
C LYS A 145 -8.18 -8.19 -14.53
N ASP A 146 -7.08 -8.53 -15.19
CA ASP A 146 -6.91 -8.46 -16.64
C ASP A 146 -7.73 -9.50 -17.42
N GLY A 147 -8.46 -10.37 -16.71
CA GLY A 147 -9.30 -11.40 -17.30
C GLY A 147 -8.58 -12.72 -17.56
N LEU A 148 -7.26 -12.79 -17.33
CA LEU A 148 -6.51 -14.04 -17.41
C LEU A 148 -6.84 -14.94 -16.21
N SER A 149 -6.61 -16.23 -16.39
CA SER A 149 -6.72 -17.23 -15.32
C SER A 149 -5.60 -18.25 -15.44
N GLN A 150 -5.11 -18.75 -14.30
CA GLN A 150 -4.14 -19.84 -14.27
C GLN A 150 -4.45 -20.84 -13.16
N THR A 151 -4.06 -22.09 -13.35
CA THR A 151 -4.07 -23.11 -12.32
C THR A 151 -2.70 -23.15 -11.65
N VAL A 152 -2.66 -23.05 -10.32
CA VAL A 152 -1.44 -23.06 -9.50
C VAL A 152 -1.50 -24.24 -8.54
N ASP A 153 -0.49 -25.10 -8.59
CA ASP A 153 -0.27 -26.15 -7.58
C ASP A 153 0.40 -25.51 -6.36
N VAL A 154 -0.19 -25.66 -5.16
CA VAL A 154 0.34 -25.11 -3.90
C VAL A 154 0.85 -26.17 -2.94
N LYS A 155 1.01 -27.41 -3.41
CA LYS A 155 1.44 -28.54 -2.57
C LYS A 155 2.82 -28.29 -1.94
N GLU A 156 3.80 -27.84 -2.71
CA GLU A 156 5.16 -27.57 -2.22
C GLU A 156 5.19 -26.45 -1.16
N ILE A 157 4.31 -25.45 -1.28
CA ILE A 157 4.21 -24.36 -0.31
C ILE A 157 3.69 -24.90 1.03
N LEU A 158 2.67 -25.75 0.99
CA LEU A 158 2.08 -26.35 2.19
C LEU A 158 3.05 -27.31 2.90
N GLU A 159 3.93 -27.97 2.15
CA GLU A 159 4.94 -28.88 2.70
C GLU A 159 6.14 -28.12 3.32
N SER A 160 6.40 -26.89 2.89
CA SER A 160 7.51 -26.05 3.38
C SER A 160 7.23 -25.28 4.68
N ASP A 161 5.97 -25.27 5.14
CA ASP A 161 5.54 -24.63 6.40
C ASP A 161 5.64 -25.58 7.64
N HIS A 162 6.36 -26.71 7.50
CA HIS A 162 6.60 -27.71 8.54
C HIS A 162 8.07 -27.89 8.92
#